data_AF-A0A248L974-F1
#
_entry.id   AF-A0A248L974-F1
#
_cell.length_a   1.000
_cell.length_b   1.000
_cell.length_c   1.000
_cell.angle_alpha   90.00
_cell.angle_beta   90.00
_cell.angle_gamma   90.00
#
_symmetry.space_group_name_H-M   'P 1'
#
loop_
_entity.id
_entity.type
_entity.pdbx_description
1 polymer ?
#
loop_
_entity_poly.entity_id
_entity_poly.type
_entity_poly.pdbx_seq_one_letter_code
_entity_poly.pdbx_strand_id
1 'polypeptide(L)'
;MDINKSKSERENYYIGSMARHTLIQLSGYLGFLNMLLSENKYPLISILVIDHISKTFDQNNANALGNIIGTAYHSVGKDNLQIFIFDDEKCENLNIKPNKFINLVTSEKTGFNPFYSNAQS
;
A
#
# COMPACT_ATOMS: atom_id res chain seq x y z
N MET A 1 -26.58 -11.63 22.37
CA MET A 1 -26.46 -10.53 23.35
C MET A 1 -26.00 -9.31 22.58
N ASP A 2 -26.95 -8.48 22.15
CA ASP A 2 -26.65 -7.20 21.49
C ASP A 2 -26.28 -6.18 22.55
N ILE A 3 -24.97 -6.05 22.79
CA ILE A 3 -24.41 -4.98 23.61
C ILE A 3 -24.61 -3.69 22.80
N ASN A 4 -25.31 -2.72 23.40
CA ASN A 4 -25.52 -1.37 22.87
C ASN A 4 -24.18 -0.66 22.63
N LYS A 5 -23.48 -0.99 21.54
CA LYS A 5 -22.30 -0.26 21.09
C LYS A 5 -22.71 1.10 20.57
N SER A 6 -22.04 2.14 21.06
CA SER A 6 -22.16 3.50 20.56
C SER A 6 -21.79 3.58 19.08
N LYS A 7 -22.25 4.61 18.36
CA LYS A 7 -22.00 4.78 16.92
C LYS A 7 -20.49 4.78 16.60
N SER A 8 -19.69 5.45 17.42
CA SER A 8 -18.22 5.49 17.31
C SER A 8 -17.57 4.12 17.53
N GLU A 9 -18.07 3.31 18.48
CA GLU A 9 -17.56 1.94 18.70
C GLU A 9 -17.90 0.99 17.55
N ARG A 10 -19.02 1.20 16.86
CA ARG A 10 -19.36 0.43 15.65
C ARG A 10 -18.50 0.84 14.46
N GLU A 11 -18.28 2.14 14.27
CA GLU A 11 -17.39 2.67 13.23
C GLU A 11 -15.95 2.18 13.42
N ASN A 12 -15.40 2.28 14.64
CA ASN A 12 -14.06 1.78 14.94
C ASN A 12 -13.93 0.25 14.75
N TYR A 13 -14.95 -0.52 15.15
CA TYR A 13 -14.96 -1.97 14.94
C TYR A 13 -14.99 -2.34 13.44
N TYR A 14 -15.77 -1.59 12.65
CA TYR A 14 -15.87 -1.77 11.22
C TYR A 14 -14.55 -1.42 10.51
N ILE A 15 -13.93 -0.28 10.86
CA ILE A 15 -12.62 0.15 10.33
C ILE A 15 -11.54 -0.87 10.69
N GLY A 16 -11.46 -1.32 11.94
CA GLY A 16 -10.51 -2.37 12.35
C GLY A 16 -10.75 -3.72 11.66
N SER A 17 -11.98 -4.02 11.22
CA SER A 17 -12.29 -5.20 10.39
C SER A 17 -11.81 -5.03 8.95
N MET A 18 -12.02 -3.85 8.36
CA MET A 18 -11.57 -3.52 7.01
C MET A 18 -10.05 -3.45 6.89
N ALA A 19 -9.36 -2.88 7.88
CA ALA A 19 -7.90 -2.87 7.96
C ALA A 19 -7.34 -4.30 7.92
N ARG A 20 -7.89 -5.20 8.74
CA ARG A 20 -7.46 -6.61 8.77
C ARG A 20 -7.72 -7.32 7.45
N HIS A 21 -8.88 -7.09 6.84
CA HIS A 21 -9.19 -7.69 5.54
C HIS A 21 -8.19 -7.24 4.47
N THR A 22 -7.89 -5.93 4.44
CA THR A 22 -6.92 -5.34 3.50
C THR A 22 -5.51 -5.90 3.72
N LEU A 23 -5.07 -6.04 4.98
CA LEU A 23 -3.76 -6.64 5.30
C LEU A 23 -3.69 -8.12 4.86
N ILE A 24 -4.77 -8.89 5.04
CA ILE A 24 -4.83 -10.28 4.58
C ILE A 24 -4.74 -10.35 3.05
N GLN A 25 -5.49 -9.50 2.34
CA GLN A 25 -5.46 -9.44 0.88
C GLN A 25 -4.07 -9.05 0.37
N LEU A 26 -3.48 -7.99 0.92
CA LEU A 26 -2.13 -7.54 0.56
C LEU A 26 -1.09 -8.63 0.82
N SER A 27 -1.15 -9.30 1.97
CA SER A 27 -0.26 -10.42 2.30
C SER A 27 -0.44 -11.58 1.31
N GLY A 28 -1.68 -11.89 0.93
CA GLY A 28 -1.98 -12.91 -0.07
C GLY A 28 -1.39 -12.59 -1.45
N TYR A 29 -1.57 -11.36 -1.93
CA TYR A 29 -0.99 -10.92 -3.21
C TYR A 29 0.54 -10.98 -3.20
N LEU A 30 1.17 -10.47 -2.12
CA LEU A 30 2.63 -10.49 -1.98
C LEU A 30 3.17 -11.92 -1.87
N GLY A 31 2.50 -12.79 -1.11
CA GLY A 31 2.85 -14.20 -1.01
C GLY A 31 2.74 -14.93 -2.36
N PHE A 32 1.68 -14.65 -3.11
CA PHE A 32 1.48 -15.21 -4.44
C PHE A 32 2.54 -14.72 -5.44
N LEU A 33 2.87 -13.42 -5.43
CA LEU A 33 3.96 -12.87 -6.26
C LEU A 33 5.30 -13.52 -5.91
N ASN A 34 5.61 -13.66 -4.63
CA ASN A 34 6.84 -14.32 -4.18
C ASN A 34 6.91 -15.77 -4.66
N MET A 35 5.80 -16.51 -4.58
CA MET A 35 5.71 -17.88 -5.08
C MET A 35 5.98 -17.94 -6.59
N LEU A 36 5.32 -17.08 -7.39
CA LEU A 36 5.51 -17.03 -8.84
C LEU A 36 6.96 -16.71 -9.24
N LEU A 37 7.58 -15.76 -8.55
CA LEU A 37 8.99 -15.39 -8.77
C LEU A 37 9.94 -16.52 -8.37
N SER A 38 9.68 -17.18 -7.24
CA SER A 38 10.52 -18.26 -6.72
C SER A 38 10.50 -19.51 -7.61
N GLU A 39 9.37 -19.79 -8.28
CA GLU A 39 9.27 -20.90 -9.22
C GLU A 39 10.11 -20.69 -10.49
N ASN A 40 10.43 -19.43 -10.84
CA ASN A 40 11.26 -19.04 -11.98
C ASN A 40 10.87 -19.72 -13.32
N LYS A 41 9.58 -20.00 -13.49
CA LYS A 41 9.03 -20.67 -14.70
C LYS A 41 8.82 -19.72 -15.87
N TYR A 42 8.68 -18.42 -15.59
CA TYR A 42 8.35 -17.41 -16.58
C TYR A 42 9.20 -16.15 -16.35
N PRO A 43 9.55 -15.41 -17.43
CA PRO A 43 10.19 -14.11 -17.31
C PRO A 43 9.15 -13.07 -16.86
N LEU A 44 8.96 -12.94 -15.54
CA LEU A 44 7.98 -12.05 -14.94
C LEU A 44 8.60 -10.69 -14.59
N ILE A 45 7.86 -9.61 -14.87
CA ILE A 45 8.12 -8.29 -14.30
C ILE A 45 7.09 -8.11 -13.19
N SER A 46 7.51 -8.20 -11.93
CA SER A 46 6.57 -8.13 -10.82
C SER A 46 6.28 -6.69 -10.40
N ILE A 47 5.04 -6.27 -10.65
CA ILE A 47 4.53 -4.95 -10.35
C ILE A 47 3.26 -5.09 -9.50
N LEU A 48 3.19 -4.34 -8.41
CA LEU A 48 1.99 -4.19 -7.60
C LEU A 48 1.60 -2.72 -7.56
N VAL A 49 0.37 -2.41 -7.98
CA VAL A 49 -0.18 -1.05 -7.93
C VAL A 49 -1.30 -1.03 -6.91
N ILE A 50 -1.23 -0.08 -5.98
CA ILE A 50 -2.14 0.05 -4.85
C ILE A 50 -2.74 1.46 -4.88
N ASP A 51 -4.06 1.55 -4.72
CA ASP A 51 -4.80 2.81 -4.71
C ASP A 51 -5.52 3.03 -3.37
N HIS A 52 -5.39 4.23 -2.81
CA HIS A 52 -6.03 4.73 -1.58
C HIS A 52 -6.11 3.70 -0.44
N ILE A 53 -5.01 3.00 -0.18
CA ILE A 53 -4.98 1.92 0.81
C ILE A 53 -5.19 2.45 2.23
N SER A 54 -4.75 3.67 2.53
CA SER A 54 -4.90 4.33 3.83
C SER A 54 -6.34 4.42 4.33
N LYS A 55 -7.33 4.55 3.44
CA LYS A 55 -8.75 4.71 3.78
C LYS A 55 -9.34 3.52 4.55
N THR A 56 -8.65 2.38 4.51
CA THR A 56 -9.07 1.17 5.23
C THR A 56 -8.47 1.07 6.63
N PHE A 57 -7.53 1.95 6.98
CA PHE A 57 -6.80 1.95 8.25
C PHE A 57 -7.24 3.09 9.17
N ASP A 58 -7.07 2.87 10.47
CA ASP A 58 -7.07 3.94 11.46
C ASP A 58 -5.62 4.30 11.84
N GLN A 59 -5.44 5.40 12.57
CA GLN A 59 -4.11 5.89 12.96
C GLN A 59 -3.31 4.86 13.79
N ASN A 60 -3.98 3.91 14.46
CA ASN A 60 -3.32 2.94 15.33
C ASN A 60 -2.79 1.73 14.53
N ASN A 61 -3.41 1.39 13.41
CA ASN A 61 -3.10 0.19 12.64
C ASN A 61 -2.44 0.45 11.27
N ALA A 62 -2.43 1.70 10.79
CA ALA A 62 -1.79 2.11 9.54
C ALA A 62 -0.31 1.68 9.44
N ASN A 63 0.40 1.66 10.58
CA ASN A 63 1.81 1.24 10.67
C ASN A 63 2.07 -0.21 10.22
N ALA A 64 1.04 -1.08 10.24
CA ALA A 64 1.16 -2.47 9.81
C ALA A 64 1.45 -2.58 8.31
N LEU A 65 0.99 -1.62 7.50
CA LEU A 65 1.19 -1.60 6.06
C LEU A 65 2.68 -1.55 5.70
N GLY A 66 3.41 -0.59 6.28
CA GLY A 66 4.85 -0.45 6.11
C GLY A 66 5.63 -1.71 6.48
N ASN A 67 5.24 -2.39 7.56
CA ASN A 67 5.88 -3.63 8.01
C ASN A 67 5.68 -4.78 7.03
N ILE A 68 4.47 -4.93 6.47
CA ILE A 68 4.17 -5.98 5.47
C ILE A 68 4.94 -5.71 4.19
N ILE A 69 4.94 -4.48 3.69
CA ILE A 69 5.69 -4.10 2.49
C ILE A 69 7.19 -4.31 2.70
N GLY A 70 7.73 -3.91 3.87
CA GLY A 70 9.13 -4.13 4.22
C GLY A 70 9.49 -5.62 4.27
N THR A 71 8.60 -6.45 4.83
CA THR A 71 8.77 -7.91 4.86
C THR A 71 8.76 -8.51 3.46
N ALA A 72 7.85 -8.09 2.58
CA ALA A 72 7.85 -8.55 1.19
C ALA A 72 9.14 -8.17 0.47
N TYR A 73 9.64 -6.95 0.65
CA TYR A 73 10.90 -6.54 0.05
C TYR A 73 12.11 -7.29 0.60
N HIS A 74 12.10 -7.65 1.88
CA HIS A 74 13.14 -8.49 2.47
C HIS A 74 13.14 -9.90 1.87
N SER A 75 11.96 -10.48 1.64
CA SER A 75 11.81 -11.84 1.11
C SER A 75 12.03 -11.94 -0.40
N VAL A 76 11.46 -11.02 -1.18
CA VAL A 76 11.47 -11.04 -2.66
C VAL A 76 12.74 -10.40 -3.23
N GLY A 77 13.31 -9.42 -2.52
CA GLY A 77 14.40 -8.57 -2.99
C GLY A 77 13.90 -7.34 -3.75
N LYS A 78 14.57 -6.20 -3.53
CA LYS A 78 14.17 -4.90 -4.09
C LYS A 78 14.26 -4.81 -5.61
N ASP A 79 15.13 -5.59 -6.23
CA ASP A 79 15.33 -5.59 -7.68
C ASP A 79 14.28 -6.44 -8.41
N ASN A 80 13.54 -7.28 -7.68
CA ASN A 80 12.58 -8.23 -8.25
C ASN A 80 11.13 -7.75 -8.16
N LEU A 81 10.83 -6.72 -7.34
CA LEU A 81 9.46 -6.25 -7.08
C LEU A 81 9.35 -4.73 -7.12
N GLN A 82 8.45 -4.21 -7.94
CA GLN A 82 8.10 -2.80 -7.95
C GLN A 82 6.71 -2.56 -7.38
N ILE A 83 6.60 -1.71 -6.36
CA ILE A 83 5.32 -1.32 -5.77
C ILE A 83 5.08 0.16 -6.02
N PHE A 84 3.93 0.49 -6.60
CA PHE A 84 3.42 1.86 -6.72
C PHE A 84 2.23 2.03 -5.79
N ILE A 85 2.24 3.09 -5.00
CA ILE A 85 1.17 3.42 -4.05
C ILE A 85 0.69 4.82 -4.37
N PHE A 86 -0.59 4.93 -4.68
CA PHE A 86 -1.30 6.20 -4.84
C PHE A 86 -2.13 6.41 -3.58
N ASP A 87 -1.82 7.46 -2.84
CA ASP A 87 -2.49 7.74 -1.57
C ASP A 87 -2.50 9.23 -1.28
N ASP A 88 -3.53 9.68 -0.56
CA ASP A 88 -3.68 11.03 -0.02
C ASP A 88 -3.05 11.17 1.38
N GLU A 89 -2.72 10.04 2.02
CA GLU A 89 -2.03 9.98 3.31
C GLU A 89 -0.51 10.12 3.17
N LYS A 90 0.12 10.68 4.20
CA LYS A 90 1.58 10.81 4.29
C LYS A 90 2.25 9.46 4.49
N CYS A 91 3.40 9.26 3.84
CA CYS A 91 4.15 8.01 3.94
C CYS A 91 4.54 7.65 5.38
N GLU A 92 4.86 8.64 6.22
CA GLU A 92 5.23 8.44 7.62
C GLU A 92 4.08 7.84 8.44
N ASN A 93 2.84 8.24 8.15
CA ASN A 93 1.64 7.74 8.83
C ASN A 93 1.33 6.28 8.47
N LEU A 94 1.80 5.83 7.31
CA LEU A 94 1.69 4.45 6.85
C LEU A 94 2.92 3.60 7.21
N ASN A 95 3.93 4.20 7.86
CA ASN A 95 5.25 3.60 8.12
C ASN A 95 5.95 3.10 6.83
N ILE A 96 5.71 3.79 5.70
CA ILE A 96 6.30 3.44 4.40
C ILE A 96 7.50 4.33 4.15
N LYS A 97 8.63 3.71 3.78
CA LYS A 97 9.83 4.43 3.32
C LYS A 97 10.05 4.15 1.83
N PRO A 98 9.48 4.95 0.92
CA PRO A 98 9.60 4.69 -0.51
C PRO A 98 11.00 5.05 -1.03
N ASN A 99 11.43 4.39 -2.10
CA ASN A 99 12.64 4.80 -2.84
C ASN A 99 12.45 6.16 -3.54
N LYS A 100 11.22 6.48 -3.92
CA LYS A 100 10.84 7.74 -4.55
C LYS A 100 9.44 8.14 -4.09
N PHE A 101 9.30 9.39 -3.64
CA PHE A 101 8.02 10.01 -3.35
C PHE A 101 7.78 11.16 -4.33
N ILE A 102 6.55 11.31 -4.82
CA ILE A 102 6.18 12.38 -5.74
C ILE A 102 4.87 12.98 -5.24
N ASN A 103 4.88 14.25 -4.85
CA ASN A 103 3.65 14.97 -4.58
C ASN A 103 2.98 15.37 -5.91
N LEU A 104 1.82 14.79 -6.18
CA LEU A 104 1.04 15.03 -7.40
C LEU A 104 0.08 16.22 -7.29
N VAL A 105 -0.16 16.72 -6.07
CA VAL A 105 -1.07 17.85 -5.81
C VAL A 105 -0.26 19.00 -5.21
N THR A 106 -0.15 20.09 -5.97
CA THR A 106 0.51 21.33 -5.55
C THR A 106 -0.39 22.50 -5.91
N SER A 107 -0.03 23.73 -5.51
CA SER A 107 -0.75 24.94 -5.95
C SER A 107 -0.86 25.08 -7.47
N GLU A 108 0.01 24.41 -8.22
CA GLU A 108 0.11 24.50 -9.69
C GLU A 108 -0.27 23.19 -10.42
N LYS A 109 -0.57 22.10 -9.70
CA LYS A 109 -0.88 20.78 -10.29
C LYS A 109 -2.02 20.10 -9.55
N THR A 110 -3.02 19.61 -10.29
CA THR A 110 -4.26 19.04 -9.75
C THR A 110 -4.34 17.51 -9.84
N GLY A 111 -3.21 16.80 -9.76
CA GLY A 111 -3.19 15.34 -9.72
C GLY A 111 -3.03 14.63 -11.07
N PHE A 112 -2.32 13.50 -11.00
CA PHE A 112 -1.84 12.56 -12.03
C PHE A 112 -0.63 12.99 -12.88
N ASN A 113 0.50 12.26 -12.73
CA ASN A 113 1.57 12.20 -13.74
C ASN A 113 2.18 10.78 -13.80
N PRO A 114 1.81 9.96 -14.78
CA PRO A 114 2.27 8.59 -14.96
C PRO A 114 3.50 8.48 -15.87
N PHE A 115 4.42 9.46 -15.82
CA PHE A 115 5.73 9.52 -16.51
C PHE A 115 5.64 9.48 -18.05
N TYR A 116 5.89 10.57 -18.81
CA TYR A 116 7.19 11.17 -19.15
C TYR A 116 6.98 12.62 -19.64
N SER A 117 7.95 13.52 -19.42
CA SER A 117 8.05 14.80 -20.15
C SER A 117 9.50 15.06 -20.59
N ASN A 118 9.74 15.16 -21.91
CA ASN A 118 11.01 15.61 -22.48
C ASN A 118 11.17 17.12 -22.25
N ALA A 119 11.60 17.55 -21.07
CA ALA A 119 12.02 18.94 -20.89
C ALA A 119 13.46 19.09 -21.40
N GLN A 120 13.60 19.29 -22.73
CA GLN A 120 14.65 20.15 -23.26
C GLN A 120 14.14 21.60 -23.20
N SER A 121 14.67 22.40 -22.27
CA SER A 121 15.03 23.83 -22.42
C SER A 121 15.55 24.35 -21.07
#